data_AF-A0A9P0Z9G5-F1
#
_entry.id   AF-A0A9P0Z9G5-F1
#
_cell.length_a   1.000
_cell.length_b   1.000
_cell.length_c   1.000
_cell.angle_alpha   90.00
_cell.angle_beta   90.00
_cell.angle_gamma   90.00
#
_symmetry.space_group_name_H-M   'P 1'
#
loop_
_entity.id
_entity.type
_entity.pdbx_description
1 polymer ?
#
loop_
_entity_poly.entity_id
_entity_poly.type
_entity_poly.pdbx_seq_one_letter_code
_entity_poly.pdbx_strand_id
1 'polypeptide(L)'
;MNTEWSSSNANEIQNQIKRPFPTEAALTTTTTNCVVVAVDHSSLYYRVCAGCERPLPDPNPDTPSPVCMYCSSSASSNPTPSASKLLFRVLMSIATDTKVFVVIMFDRAARVLFGCSADEFFEFTKTHPFAARSAGKALEGEMLRMTLSQPKNGNARNLRVLSVVPLRCGFQPIITTLRELYLVNAVL
;
A
#
# COMPACT_ATOMS: atom_id res chain seq x y z
N MET A 1 37.60 -8.43 -63.74
CA MET A 1 36.93 -9.35 -62.80
C MET A 1 37.28 -8.87 -61.41
N ASN A 2 36.24 -8.48 -60.67
CA ASN A 2 36.27 -7.62 -59.50
C ASN A 2 36.67 -8.38 -58.24
N THR A 3 37.45 -7.76 -57.36
CA THR A 3 37.31 -7.99 -55.91
C THR A 3 37.70 -6.71 -55.17
N GLU A 4 36.71 -5.84 -54.96
CA GLU A 4 36.79 -4.74 -54.01
C GLU A 4 36.58 -5.29 -52.59
N TRP A 5 37.47 -4.90 -51.69
CA TRP A 5 37.23 -4.93 -50.25
C TRP A 5 36.13 -3.91 -49.92
N SER A 6 35.03 -4.40 -49.35
CA SER A 6 34.02 -3.56 -48.70
C SER A 6 33.84 -4.02 -47.26
N SER A 7 34.34 -3.16 -46.36
CA SER A 7 34.09 -3.17 -44.92
C SER A 7 32.59 -3.19 -44.63
N SER A 8 32.13 -4.09 -43.76
CA SER A 8 30.75 -4.06 -43.25
C SER A 8 30.74 -4.11 -41.73
N ASN A 9 30.47 -2.92 -41.18
CA ASN A 9 29.66 -2.59 -40.02
C ASN A 9 29.86 -3.38 -38.70
N ALA A 10 30.65 -2.74 -37.83
CA ALA A 10 30.33 -2.64 -36.42
C ALA A 10 29.00 -1.87 -36.24
N ASN A 11 27.98 -2.51 -35.67
CA ASN A 11 26.94 -1.90 -34.82
C ASN A 11 25.89 -2.96 -34.46
N GLU A 12 26.24 -3.84 -33.53
CA GLU A 12 25.32 -4.85 -32.99
C GLU A 12 25.18 -4.70 -31.47
N ILE A 13 24.94 -3.48 -30.97
CA ILE A 13 24.40 -3.28 -29.62
C ILE A 13 23.56 -2.00 -29.62
N GLN A 14 22.24 -2.13 -29.87
CA GLN A 14 21.18 -1.28 -29.30
C GLN A 14 19.82 -1.68 -29.90
N ASN A 15 19.27 -2.78 -29.40
CA ASN A 15 17.82 -3.03 -29.48
C ASN A 15 17.31 -3.45 -28.10
N GLN A 16 17.45 -2.54 -27.13
CA GLN A 16 16.54 -2.55 -26.00
C GLN A 16 15.33 -1.70 -26.37
N ILE A 17 14.26 -2.43 -26.68
CA ILE A 17 12.90 -1.99 -26.90
C ILE A 17 12.51 -0.99 -25.78
N LYS A 18 12.59 0.30 -26.09
CA LYS A 18 11.83 1.34 -25.38
C LYS A 18 10.37 0.97 -25.59
N ARG A 19 9.75 0.36 -24.57
CA ARG A 19 8.29 0.22 -24.55
C ARG A 19 7.72 1.63 -24.65
N PRO A 20 6.81 1.91 -25.59
CA PRO A 20 6.08 3.17 -25.60
C PRO A 20 5.43 3.33 -24.23
N PHE A 21 5.62 4.50 -23.62
CA PHE A 21 4.76 4.93 -22.52
C PHE A 21 3.31 4.72 -22.98
N PRO A 22 2.44 4.06 -22.19
CA PRO A 22 1.04 4.02 -22.53
C PRO A 22 0.59 5.48 -22.62
N THR A 23 0.18 5.85 -23.83
CA THR A 23 -0.60 7.04 -24.12
C THR A 23 -1.64 7.19 -23.01
N GLU A 24 -1.76 8.40 -22.50
CA GLU A 24 -2.64 8.86 -21.43
C GLU A 24 -4.09 8.37 -21.60
N ALA A 25 -4.33 7.09 -21.31
CA ALA A 25 -5.65 6.57 -21.06
C ALA A 25 -6.06 7.22 -19.75
N ALA A 26 -6.93 8.24 -19.86
CA ALA A 26 -7.51 8.93 -18.73
C ALA A 26 -7.79 7.91 -17.61
N LEU A 27 -7.09 8.05 -16.48
CA LEU A 27 -7.20 7.14 -15.36
C LEU A 27 -8.68 7.15 -14.93
N THR A 28 -9.44 6.15 -15.35
CA THR A 28 -10.88 6.10 -15.10
C THR A 28 -11.06 5.93 -13.60
N THR A 29 -11.58 6.98 -12.98
CA THR A 29 -11.92 6.98 -11.57
C THR A 29 -13.42 6.83 -11.42
N THR A 30 -13.85 6.10 -10.41
CA THR A 30 -15.27 5.87 -10.14
C THR A 30 -15.52 6.09 -8.67
N THR A 31 -16.45 7.00 -8.34
CA THR A 31 -16.88 7.21 -6.96
C THR A 31 -18.15 6.41 -6.72
N THR A 32 -18.18 5.61 -5.66
CA THR A 32 -19.32 4.77 -5.31
C THR A 32 -19.52 4.71 -3.81
N ASN A 33 -20.76 4.50 -3.38
CA ASN A 33 -21.08 4.16 -2.00
C ASN A 33 -21.03 2.64 -1.87
N CYS A 34 -20.40 2.14 -0.81
CA CYS A 34 -20.24 0.73 -0.56
C CYS A 34 -20.31 0.41 0.93
N VAL A 35 -20.47 -0.87 1.23
CA VAL A 35 -20.37 -1.43 2.58
C VAL A 35 -19.11 -2.27 2.66
N VAL A 36 -18.35 -2.15 3.73
CA VAL A 36 -17.22 -3.05 3.99
C VAL A 36 -17.76 -4.41 4.41
N VAL A 37 -17.38 -5.46 3.67
CA VAL A 37 -17.80 -6.84 3.95
C VAL A 37 -16.78 -7.55 4.84
N ALA A 38 -15.49 -7.39 4.54
CA ALA A 38 -14.42 -7.97 5.35
C ALA A 38 -13.09 -7.28 5.05
N VAL A 39 -12.21 -7.25 6.06
CA VAL A 39 -10.84 -6.75 5.96
C VAL A 39 -9.85 -7.89 6.14
N ASP A 40 -8.89 -7.99 5.23
CA ASP A 40 -7.74 -8.89 5.38
C ASP A 40 -6.76 -8.28 6.38
N HIS A 41 -6.66 -8.91 7.54
CA HIS A 41 -5.82 -8.47 8.65
C HIS A 41 -4.45 -9.18 8.69
N SER A 42 -4.16 -10.09 7.75
CA SER A 42 -2.89 -10.82 7.70
C SER A 42 -1.72 -9.98 7.20
N SER A 43 -2.00 -8.95 6.41
CA SER A 43 -0.99 -8.13 5.73
C SER A 43 -1.41 -6.65 5.64
N LEU A 44 -1.68 -6.02 6.78
CA LEU A 44 -2.15 -4.61 6.83
C LEU A 44 -1.10 -3.56 6.48
N TYR A 45 0.17 -3.92 6.49
CA TYR A 45 1.28 -2.98 6.35
C TYR A 45 2.31 -3.50 5.36
N TYR A 46 3.14 -2.58 4.88
CA TYR A 46 4.39 -2.89 4.20
C TYR A 46 5.45 -1.88 4.62
N ARG A 47 6.71 -2.30 4.53
CA ARG A 47 7.85 -1.48 4.93
C ARG A 47 8.34 -0.63 3.77
N VAL A 48 8.70 0.61 4.06
CA VAL A 48 9.33 1.53 3.11
C VAL A 48 10.53 2.24 3.72
N CYS A 49 11.41 2.75 2.87
CA CYS A 49 12.45 3.69 3.27
C CYS A 49 11.79 5.00 3.76
N ALA A 50 12.16 5.50 4.93
CA ALA A 50 11.62 6.76 5.45
C ALA A 50 12.03 7.97 4.59
N GLY A 51 13.19 7.91 3.91
CA GLY A 51 13.71 8.99 3.08
C GLY A 51 13.08 9.07 1.69
N CYS A 52 12.95 7.94 0.98
CA CYS A 52 12.49 7.93 -0.41
C CYS A 52 11.17 7.18 -0.65
N GLU A 53 10.55 6.65 0.41
CA GLU A 53 9.27 5.91 0.40
C GLU A 53 9.21 4.70 -0.55
N ARG A 54 10.36 4.23 -1.01
CA ARG A 54 10.44 3.01 -1.82
C ARG A 54 10.21 1.79 -0.93
N PRO A 55 9.45 0.78 -1.42
CA PRO A 55 9.28 -0.49 -0.72
C PRO A 55 10.62 -1.11 -0.35
N LEU A 56 10.71 -1.59 0.88
CA LEU A 56 11.82 -2.40 1.37
C LEU A 56 11.36 -3.86 1.46
N PRO A 57 12.28 -4.84 1.33
CA PRO A 57 11.93 -6.24 1.52
C PRO A 57 11.45 -6.48 2.96
N ASP A 58 10.71 -7.56 3.17
CA ASP A 58 10.30 -7.96 4.51
C ASP A 58 11.54 -8.39 5.32
N PRO A 59 11.58 -8.07 6.63
CA PRO A 59 12.69 -8.46 7.48
C PRO A 59 12.74 -10.00 7.56
N ASN A 60 13.87 -10.57 7.19
CA ASN A 60 14.18 -11.98 7.36
C ASN A 60 15.15 -12.14 8.55
N PRO A 61 15.34 -13.37 9.08
CA PRO A 61 16.23 -13.60 10.22
C PRO A 61 17.65 -13.09 10.00
N ASP A 62 18.12 -13.12 8.75
CA ASP A 62 19.48 -12.74 8.38
C ASP A 62 19.66 -11.22 8.18
N THR A 63 18.58 -10.49 7.91
CA THR A 63 18.57 -9.04 7.68
C THR A 63 17.32 -8.41 8.32
N PRO A 64 17.32 -8.22 9.65
CA PRO A 64 16.16 -7.69 10.38
C PRO A 64 15.83 -6.22 10.04
N SER A 65 16.78 -5.49 9.46
CA SER A 65 16.64 -4.08 9.08
C SER A 65 17.18 -3.85 7.65
N PRO A 66 16.38 -4.08 6.61
CA PRO A 66 16.84 -3.96 5.24
C PRO A 66 17.18 -2.51 4.87
N VAL A 67 18.36 -2.31 4.30
CA VAL A 67 18.86 -1.00 3.88
C VAL A 67 18.25 -0.62 2.53
N CYS A 68 17.90 0.66 2.37
CA CYS A 68 17.46 1.17 1.08
C CYS A 68 18.63 1.28 0.09
N MET A 69 18.73 0.34 -0.85
CA MET A 69 19.78 0.30 -1.87
C MET A 69 19.84 1.57 -2.75
N TYR A 70 18.71 2.26 -2.89
CA TYR A 70 18.64 3.50 -3.65
C TYR A 70 19.23 4.70 -2.89
N CYS A 71 18.98 4.78 -1.59
CA CYS A 71 19.52 5.86 -0.75
C CYS A 71 20.97 5.59 -0.36
N SER A 72 21.37 4.32 -0.23
CA SER A 72 22.76 3.95 0.05
C SER A 72 23.69 4.30 -1.11
N SER A 73 23.25 4.11 -2.35
CA SER A 73 24.05 4.39 -3.55
C SER A 73 24.24 5.90 -3.82
N SER A 74 23.44 6.77 -3.20
CA SER A 74 23.53 8.23 -3.34
C SER A 74 24.33 8.94 -2.23
N ALA A 75 24.70 8.24 -1.15
CA ALA A 75 25.44 8.81 -0.04
C ALA A 75 26.95 8.71 -0.28
N SER A 76 27.57 9.77 -0.79
CA SER A 76 29.00 9.82 -1.12
C SER A 76 29.95 9.98 0.09
N SER A 77 29.44 10.02 1.31
CA SER A 77 30.26 9.94 2.53
C SER A 77 29.36 9.59 3.72
N ASN A 78 29.62 8.45 4.35
CA ASN A 78 28.89 7.88 5.50
C ASN A 78 27.43 7.46 5.23
N PRO A 79 27.18 6.22 4.77
CA PRO A 79 25.83 5.69 4.63
C PRO A 79 25.24 5.47 6.02
N THR A 80 24.57 6.48 6.57
CA THR A 80 23.64 6.22 7.68
C THR A 80 22.47 5.42 7.09
N PRO A 81 22.17 4.22 7.62
CA PRO A 81 21.06 3.44 7.12
C PRO A 81 19.80 4.30 7.28
N SER A 82 19.16 4.60 6.14
CA SER A 82 17.90 5.35 6.16
C SER A 82 16.91 4.54 7.00
N ALA A 83 16.34 5.16 8.03
CA ALA A 83 15.32 4.52 8.84
C ALA A 83 14.20 3.96 7.96
N SER A 84 13.57 2.88 8.40
CA SER A 84 12.37 2.36 7.74
C SER A 84 11.13 2.82 8.49
N LYS A 85 10.03 3.00 7.76
CA LYS A 85 8.70 3.24 8.32
C LYS A 85 7.69 2.27 7.73
N LEU A 86 6.58 2.05 8.41
CA LEU A 86 5.46 1.28 7.90
C LEU A 86 4.45 2.19 7.21
N LEU A 87 3.80 1.65 6.18
CA LEU A 87 2.67 2.27 5.51
C LEU A 87 1.54 1.25 5.41
N PHE A 88 0.28 1.71 5.47
CA PHE A 88 -0.84 0.79 5.32
C PHE A 88 -0.97 0.27 3.89
N ARG A 89 -1.30 -1.01 3.78
CA ARG A 89 -1.73 -1.72 2.58
C ARG A 89 -2.91 -2.62 2.96
N VAL A 90 -4.09 -2.02 3.06
CA VAL A 90 -5.30 -2.73 3.51
C VAL A 90 -5.99 -3.34 2.30
N LEU A 91 -6.12 -4.66 2.30
CA LEU A 91 -7.00 -5.38 1.38
C LEU A 91 -8.35 -5.57 2.06
N MET A 92 -9.42 -5.21 1.37
CA MET A 92 -10.77 -5.41 1.88
C MET A 92 -11.76 -5.71 0.76
N SER A 93 -12.76 -6.50 1.10
CA SER A 93 -13.92 -6.73 0.25
C SER A 93 -14.99 -5.69 0.55
N ILE A 94 -15.55 -5.12 -0.51
CA ILE A 94 -16.64 -4.15 -0.43
C ILE A 94 -17.82 -4.63 -1.26
N ALA A 95 -19.03 -4.35 -0.78
CA ALA A 95 -20.27 -4.56 -1.51
C ALA A 95 -20.77 -3.20 -2.03
N THR A 96 -21.01 -3.10 -3.32
CA THR A 96 -21.84 -2.04 -3.92
C THR A 96 -23.27 -2.54 -4.06
N ASP A 97 -24.14 -1.69 -4.59
CA ASP A 97 -25.50 -2.05 -5.02
C ASP A 97 -25.58 -3.27 -5.97
N THR A 98 -24.50 -3.54 -6.70
CA THR A 98 -24.48 -4.47 -7.83
C THR A 98 -23.56 -5.67 -7.64
N LYS A 99 -22.53 -5.59 -6.80
CA LYS A 99 -21.54 -6.66 -6.66
C LYS A 99 -20.66 -6.53 -5.43
N VAL A 100 -20.02 -7.65 -5.06
CA VAL A 100 -18.93 -7.70 -4.08
C VAL A 100 -17.61 -7.88 -4.79
N PHE A 101 -16.60 -7.08 -4.45
CA PHE A 101 -15.25 -7.20 -5.00
C PHE A 101 -14.19 -6.68 -4.03
N VAL A 102 -12.93 -7.05 -4.27
CA VAL A 102 -11.79 -6.65 -3.42
C VAL A 102 -11.16 -5.37 -3.93
N VAL A 103 -10.88 -4.45 -3.00
CA VAL A 103 -10.14 -3.21 -3.24
C VAL A 103 -8.90 -3.16 -2.35
N ILE A 104 -7.94 -2.33 -2.75
CA ILE A 104 -6.75 -2.04 -1.95
C ILE A 104 -6.70 -0.58 -1.55
N MET A 105 -6.47 -0.34 -0.27
CA MET A 105 -6.34 0.99 0.31
C MET A 105 -4.89 1.19 0.76
N PHE A 106 -4.24 2.19 0.17
CA PHE A 106 -2.93 2.62 0.61
C PHE A 106 -3.03 3.67 1.69
N ASP A 107 -1.92 3.80 2.39
CA ASP A 107 -1.68 4.64 3.54
C ASP A 107 -2.56 5.89 3.69
N ARG A 108 -2.53 6.86 2.76
CA ARG A 108 -3.32 8.09 2.89
C ARG A 108 -4.82 7.84 3.08
N ALA A 109 -5.40 6.90 2.34
CA ALA A 109 -6.82 6.57 2.48
C ALA A 109 -7.07 5.73 3.74
N ALA A 110 -6.16 4.82 4.09
CA ALA A 110 -6.28 3.98 5.28
C ALA A 110 -6.27 4.81 6.57
N ARG A 111 -5.39 5.81 6.67
CA ARG A 111 -5.32 6.68 7.87
C ARG A 111 -6.64 7.40 8.17
N VAL A 112 -7.50 7.64 7.17
CA VAL A 112 -8.84 8.22 7.40
C VAL A 112 -9.71 7.30 8.26
N LEU A 113 -9.67 5.99 8.00
CA LEU A 113 -10.43 5.01 8.76
C LEU A 113 -9.73 4.67 10.08
N PHE A 114 -8.42 4.47 10.04
CA PHE A 114 -7.65 4.02 11.19
C PHE A 114 -7.43 5.13 12.24
N GLY A 115 -7.37 6.40 11.83
CA GLY A 115 -7.14 7.55 12.72
C GLY A 115 -5.71 7.69 13.23
N CYS A 116 -4.78 6.86 12.76
CA CYS A 116 -3.39 6.82 13.20
C CYS A 116 -2.47 6.48 12.01
N SER A 117 -1.16 6.55 12.24
CA SER A 117 -0.17 6.04 11.29
C SER A 117 -0.08 4.50 11.32
N ALA A 118 0.49 3.90 10.27
CA ALA A 118 0.73 2.45 10.25
C ALA A 118 1.74 2.02 11.32
N ASP A 119 2.77 2.83 11.58
CA ASP A 119 3.73 2.57 12.68
C ASP A 119 3.02 2.59 14.04
N GLU A 120 2.19 3.60 14.30
CA GLU A 120 1.43 3.69 15.55
C GLU A 120 0.48 2.50 15.73
N PHE A 121 -0.26 2.11 14.68
CA PHE A 121 -1.15 0.96 14.75
C PHE A 121 -0.37 -0.35 14.93
N PHE A 122 0.77 -0.50 14.24
CA PHE A 122 1.64 -1.66 14.40
C PHE A 122 2.16 -1.81 15.83
N GLU A 123 2.67 -0.73 16.44
CA GLU A 123 3.09 -0.73 17.84
C GLU A 123 1.94 -1.10 18.77
N PHE A 124 0.73 -0.59 18.52
CA PHE A 124 -0.47 -0.97 19.29
C PHE A 124 -0.78 -2.46 19.18
N THR A 125 -0.58 -3.08 18.02
CA THR A 125 -0.83 -4.52 17.83
C THR A 125 0.18 -5.42 18.53
N LYS A 126 1.40 -4.94 18.84
CA LYS A 126 2.39 -5.72 19.59
C LYS A 126 1.93 -6.01 21.02
N THR A 127 1.24 -5.07 21.64
CA THR A 127 0.69 -5.22 23.00
C THR A 127 -0.70 -5.85 23.00
N HIS A 128 -1.41 -5.82 21.86
CA HIS A 128 -2.76 -6.35 21.73
C HIS A 128 -2.86 -7.31 20.52
N PRO A 129 -2.58 -8.62 20.71
CA PRO A 129 -2.49 -9.60 19.62
C PRO A 129 -3.74 -9.72 18.72
N PHE A 130 -4.91 -9.34 19.22
CA PHE A 130 -6.17 -9.37 18.46
C PHE A 130 -6.56 -8.03 17.84
N ALA A 131 -5.79 -6.96 18.03
CA ALA A 131 -6.15 -5.61 17.59
C ALA A 131 -6.34 -5.50 16.07
N ALA A 132 -5.51 -6.17 15.27
CA ALA A 132 -5.67 -6.20 13.81
C ALA A 132 -7.00 -6.85 13.39
N ARG A 133 -7.41 -7.93 14.07
CA ARG A 133 -8.69 -8.60 13.83
C ARG A 133 -9.86 -7.75 14.32
N SER A 134 -9.74 -7.14 15.49
CA SER A 134 -10.74 -6.22 16.05
C SER A 134 -10.93 -4.99 15.15
N ALA A 135 -9.86 -4.46 14.55
CA ALA A 135 -9.94 -3.39 13.55
C ALA A 135 -10.79 -3.81 12.35
N GLY A 136 -10.55 -5.00 11.81
CA GLY A 136 -11.35 -5.54 10.72
C GLY A 136 -12.82 -5.69 11.09
N LYS A 137 -13.11 -6.14 12.31
CA LYS A 137 -14.48 -6.26 12.82
C LYS A 137 -15.17 -4.92 13.07
N ALA A 138 -14.42 -3.91 13.51
CA ALA A 138 -14.95 -2.57 13.69
C ALA A 138 -15.24 -1.86 12.35
N LEU A 139 -14.58 -2.28 11.26
CA LEU A 139 -14.85 -1.79 9.90
C LEU A 139 -15.96 -2.57 9.19
N GLU A 140 -16.20 -3.83 9.54
CA GLU A 140 -17.24 -4.66 8.94
C GLU A 140 -18.63 -4.02 9.11
N GLY A 141 -19.36 -3.88 8.00
CA GLY A 141 -20.66 -3.21 7.98
C GLY A 141 -20.62 -1.70 7.85
N GLU A 142 -19.45 -1.04 7.93
CA GLU A 142 -19.36 0.40 7.74
C GLU A 142 -19.70 0.81 6.31
N MET A 143 -20.56 1.83 6.19
CA MET A 143 -20.89 2.45 4.92
C MET A 143 -19.87 3.52 4.57
N LEU A 144 -19.24 3.39 3.41
CA LEU A 144 -18.18 4.27 2.95
C LEU A 144 -18.52 4.81 1.56
N ARG A 145 -18.17 6.07 1.31
CA ARG A 145 -18.04 6.60 -0.06
C ARG A 145 -16.57 6.51 -0.46
N MET A 146 -16.28 5.78 -1.54
CA MET A 146 -14.92 5.60 -2.03
C MET A 146 -14.77 6.11 -3.46
N THR A 147 -13.65 6.75 -3.76
CA THR A 147 -13.19 6.96 -5.13
C THR A 147 -12.16 5.90 -5.48
N LEU A 148 -12.46 5.09 -6.49
CA LEU A 148 -11.65 3.97 -6.96
C LEU A 148 -10.95 4.33 -8.25
N SER A 149 -9.75 3.78 -8.48
CA SER A 149 -9.05 3.85 -9.76
C SER A 149 -8.56 2.49 -10.21
N GLN A 150 -8.42 2.33 -11.53
CA GLN A 150 -7.70 1.20 -12.08
C GLN A 150 -6.25 1.17 -11.59
N PRO A 151 -5.65 -0.02 -11.45
CA PRO A 151 -4.23 -0.14 -11.14
C PRO A 151 -3.39 0.42 -12.29
N LYS A 152 -2.34 1.18 -11.95
CA LYS A 152 -1.43 1.78 -12.94
C LYS A 152 -0.59 0.76 -13.73
N ASN A 153 -0.41 -0.44 -13.18
CA ASN A 153 0.39 -1.50 -13.77
C ASN A 153 -0.50 -2.71 -14.02
N GLY A 154 -0.46 -3.27 -15.24
CA GLY A 154 -1.33 -4.37 -15.68
C GLY A 154 -1.23 -5.67 -14.86
N ASN A 155 -0.22 -5.82 -14.01
CA ASN A 155 -0.08 -6.97 -13.11
C ASN A 155 -0.87 -6.84 -11.79
N ALA A 156 -1.24 -5.61 -11.40
CA ALA A 156 -2.02 -5.41 -10.19
C ALA A 156 -3.50 -5.68 -10.50
N ARG A 157 -4.14 -6.52 -9.68
CA ARG A 157 -5.50 -7.02 -9.94
C ARG A 157 -6.61 -6.20 -9.27
N ASN A 158 -6.28 -5.50 -8.18
CA ASN A 158 -7.27 -4.85 -7.34
C ASN A 158 -7.39 -3.35 -7.67
N LEU A 159 -8.62 -2.84 -7.67
CA LEU A 159 -8.87 -1.41 -7.75
C LEU A 159 -8.27 -0.70 -6.53
N ARG A 160 -7.71 0.49 -6.76
CA ARG A 160 -7.08 1.29 -5.71
C ARG A 160 -8.06 2.31 -5.17
N VAL A 161 -8.17 2.39 -3.85
CA VAL A 161 -8.92 3.44 -3.17
C VAL A 161 -8.05 4.71 -3.15
N LEU A 162 -8.51 5.76 -3.82
CA LEU A 162 -7.87 7.08 -3.86
C LEU A 162 -8.33 7.97 -2.69
N SER A 163 -9.61 7.88 -2.33
CA SER A 163 -10.22 8.60 -1.22
C SER A 163 -11.31 7.74 -0.60
N VAL A 164 -11.58 7.98 0.67
CA VAL A 164 -12.61 7.28 1.44
C VAL A 164 -13.24 8.26 2.42
N VAL A 165 -14.56 8.18 2.58
CA VAL A 165 -15.32 8.97 3.54
C VAL A 165 -16.34 8.06 4.23
N PRO A 166 -16.24 7.85 5.56
CA PRO A 166 -17.29 7.20 6.32
C PRO A 166 -18.61 7.96 6.22
N LEU A 167 -19.71 7.23 5.97
CA LEU A 167 -21.04 7.82 5.83
C LEU A 167 -21.85 7.78 7.12
N ARG A 168 -21.44 6.96 8.10
CA ARG A 168 -22.05 6.92 9.42
C ARG A 168 -21.78 8.22 10.18
N CYS A 169 -22.85 8.86 10.65
CA CYS A 169 -22.73 10.02 11.55
C CYS A 169 -22.04 9.58 12.85
N GLY A 170 -21.01 10.33 13.28
CA GLY A 170 -20.25 9.99 14.48
C GLY A 170 -19.29 8.81 14.33
N PHE A 171 -18.88 8.48 13.09
CA PHE A 171 -17.80 7.51 12.88
C PHE A 171 -16.58 7.87 13.74
N GLN A 172 -16.16 6.90 14.57
CA GLN A 172 -14.94 7.00 15.36
C GLN A 172 -13.80 6.29 14.64
N PRO A 173 -12.62 6.91 14.54
CA PRO A 173 -11.47 6.24 13.96
C PRO A 173 -11.14 4.94 14.72
N ILE A 174 -10.68 3.93 14.00
CA ILE A 174 -10.49 2.59 14.57
C ILE A 174 -9.57 2.61 15.78
N ILE A 175 -8.48 3.38 15.79
CA ILE A 175 -7.58 3.43 16.94
C ILE A 175 -8.28 3.91 18.21
N THR A 176 -9.25 4.82 18.11
CA THR A 176 -10.03 5.31 19.25
C THR A 176 -10.90 4.18 19.80
N THR A 177 -11.68 3.53 18.94
CA THR A 177 -12.53 2.38 19.30
C THR A 177 -11.73 1.25 19.94
N LEU A 178 -10.54 0.96 19.43
CA LEU A 178 -9.69 -0.08 19.98
C LEU A 178 -9.08 0.31 21.33
N ARG A 179 -8.62 1.56 21.50
CA ARG A 179 -8.15 2.03 22.80
C ARG A 179 -9.24 1.89 23.87
N GLU A 180 -10.47 2.28 23.56
CA GLU A 180 -11.60 2.09 24.47
C GLU A 180 -11.82 0.61 24.79
N LEU A 181 -11.86 -0.26 23.76
CA LEU A 181 -12.07 -1.70 23.94
C LEU A 181 -10.98 -2.35 24.83
N TYR A 182 -9.71 -2.01 24.63
CA TYR A 182 -8.60 -2.65 25.33
C TYR A 182 -8.24 -1.98 26.67
N LEU A 183 -8.56 -0.70 26.87
CA LEU A 183 -8.40 -0.04 28.18
C LEU A 183 -9.47 -0.47 29.18
N VAL A 184 -10.72 -0.70 28.73
CA VAL A 184 -11.80 -1.19 29.59
C VAL A 184 -11.51 -2.60 30.12
N ASN A 185 -10.77 -3.42 29.36
CA ASN A 185 -10.42 -4.79 29.72
C ASN A 185 -9.13 -4.91 30.56
N ALA A 186 -8.42 -3.82 30.83
CA ALA A 186 -7.21 -3.81 31.65
C ALA A 186 -7.48 -3.60 33.16
N VAL A 187 -8.75 -3.42 33.54
CA VAL A 187 -9.19 -3.08 34.92
C VAL A 187 -9.99 -4.23 35.57
N LEU A 188 -9.99 -5.42 34.97
CA LEU A 188 -10.58 -6.65 35.51
C LEU A 188 -9.50 -7.72 35.69
#